data_AF-A0A842TRT0-F1
#
_entry.id   AF-A0A842TRT0-F1
#
_cell.length_a   1.000
_cell.length_b   1.000
_cell.length_c   1.000
_cell.angle_alpha   90.00
_cell.angle_beta   90.00
_cell.angle_gamma   90.00
#
_symmetry.space_group_name_H-M   'P 1'
#
loop_
_entity.id
_entity.type
_entity.pdbx_description
1 polymer ?
#
loop_
_entity_poly.entity_id
_entity_poly.type
_entity_poly.pdbx_seq_one_letter_code
_entity_poly.pdbx_strand_id
1 'polypeptide(L)'
;MKKMATLIILGGLPGVGKTYTCKIIQKKVKSKFFDSDDFAKHSPLFKQVDVNKISKADFDKIRFKFYKHKVAAVEALLKKHNVVVMDAVFDKDPMRKLFYNM
;
A
#
# COMPACT_ATOMS: atom_id res chain seq x y z
N MET A 1 14.40 18.42 -16.80
CA MET A 1 14.12 18.28 -15.35
C MET A 1 13.47 16.93 -15.09
N LYS A 2 13.98 16.15 -14.13
CA LYS A 2 13.39 14.86 -13.75
C LYS A 2 12.02 15.15 -13.11
N LYS A 3 10.95 14.58 -13.65
CA LYS A 3 9.59 14.76 -13.15
C LYS A 3 9.51 14.17 -11.74
N MET A 4 9.31 15.02 -10.74
CA MET A 4 9.22 14.59 -9.34
C MET A 4 7.80 14.04 -9.08
N ALA A 5 7.69 12.74 -8.83
CA ALA A 5 6.43 12.11 -8.45
C ALA A 5 6.24 12.18 -6.92
N THR A 6 5.00 12.29 -6.46
CA THR A 6 4.63 12.38 -5.05
C THR A 6 3.76 11.20 -4.65
N LEU A 7 4.14 10.52 -3.57
CA LEU A 7 3.33 9.50 -2.93
C LEU A 7 2.74 10.05 -1.63
N ILE A 8 1.42 10.06 -1.52
CA ILE A 8 0.69 10.41 -0.30
C ILE A 8 0.18 9.12 0.32
N ILE A 9 0.60 8.82 1.54
CA ILE A 9 0.18 7.61 2.26
C ILE A 9 -0.63 7.99 3.49
N LEU A 10 -1.85 7.48 3.59
CA LEU A 10 -2.67 7.61 4.79
C LEU A 10 -2.50 6.35 5.64
N GLY A 11 -1.77 6.50 6.74
CA GLY A 11 -1.55 5.46 7.74
C GLY A 11 -2.64 5.42 8.81
N GLY A 12 -2.95 4.23 9.34
CA GLY A 12 -3.83 4.08 10.50
C GLY A 12 -4.56 2.74 10.56
N LEU A 13 -5.12 2.42 11.72
CA LEU A 13 -5.81 1.15 11.97
C LEU A 13 -7.03 0.93 11.05
N PRO A 14 -7.49 -0.33 10.86
CA PRO A 14 -8.76 -0.60 10.16
C PRO A 14 -9.93 0.20 10.77
N GLY A 15 -10.90 0.58 9.94
CA GLY A 15 -12.11 1.29 10.39
C GLY A 15 -12.00 2.81 10.60
N VAL A 16 -10.79 3.40 10.59
CA VAL A 16 -10.60 4.85 10.87
C VAL A 16 -10.89 5.80 9.68
N GLY A 17 -11.53 5.31 8.62
CA GLY A 17 -11.93 6.14 7.47
C GLY A 17 -10.84 6.49 6.44
N LYS A 18 -9.67 5.83 6.46
CA LYS A 18 -8.54 6.13 5.54
C LYS A 18 -8.93 6.12 4.06
N THR A 19 -9.61 5.06 3.62
CA THR A 19 -10.03 4.90 2.22
C THR A 19 -10.97 6.03 1.79
N TYR A 20 -11.87 6.48 2.68
CA TYR A 20 -12.74 7.63 2.44
C TYR A 20 -11.93 8.92 2.27
N THR A 21 -11.01 9.18 3.20
CA THR A 21 -10.13 10.37 3.13
C THR A 21 -9.22 10.33 1.89
N CYS A 22 -8.69 9.16 1.51
CA CYS A 22 -7.92 8.99 0.27
C CYS A 22 -8.72 9.39 -0.96
N LYS A 23 -10.00 9.00 -1.05
CA LYS A 23 -10.89 9.37 -2.17
C LYS A 23 -11.17 10.88 -2.21
N ILE A 24 -11.29 11.55 -1.06
CA ILE A 24 -11.41 13.01 -1.00
C ILE A 24 -10.13 13.67 -1.51
N ILE A 25 -8.96 13.26 -1.01
CA ILE A 25 -7.67 13.79 -1.42
C ILE A 25 -7.48 13.57 -2.92
N GLN A 26 -7.77 12.37 -3.43
CA GLN A 26 -7.68 12.02 -4.84
C GLN A 26 -8.40 13.03 -5.73
N LYS A 27 -9.64 13.38 -5.40
CA LYS A 27 -10.43 14.37 -6.14
C LYS A 27 -9.81 15.76 -6.06
N LYS A 28 -9.38 16.17 -4.86
CA LYS A 28 -8.85 17.52 -4.60
C LYS A 28 -7.51 17.79 -5.29
N VAL A 29 -6.60 16.82 -5.30
CA VAL A 29 -5.27 16.96 -5.93
C VAL A 29 -5.18 16.33 -7.33
N LYS A 30 -6.31 15.88 -7.90
CA LYS A 30 -6.38 15.22 -9.21
C LYS A 30 -5.34 14.11 -9.37
N SER A 31 -5.27 13.22 -8.39
CA SER A 31 -4.28 12.13 -8.33
C SER A 31 -4.85 10.77 -8.68
N LYS A 32 -3.98 9.77 -8.78
CA LYS A 32 -4.39 8.36 -8.86
C LYS A 32 -4.53 7.78 -7.45
N PHE A 33 -5.67 7.17 -7.16
CA PHE A 33 -5.84 6.36 -5.95
C PHE A 33 -5.37 4.93 -6.18
N PHE A 34 -4.54 4.42 -5.28
CA PHE A 34 -4.16 3.01 -5.15
C PHE A 34 -4.97 2.38 -4.01
N ASP A 35 -5.88 1.49 -4.35
CA ASP A 35 -6.72 0.78 -3.40
C ASP A 35 -5.97 -0.45 -2.86
N SER A 36 -5.61 -0.40 -1.58
CA SER A 36 -4.79 -1.46 -0.98
C SER A 36 -5.57 -2.73 -0.69
N ASP A 37 -6.87 -2.60 -0.40
CA ASP A 37 -7.73 -3.72 -0.10
C ASP A 37 -8.03 -4.48 -1.39
N ASP A 38 -8.27 -3.76 -2.49
CA ASP A 38 -8.40 -4.35 -3.82
C ASP A 38 -7.10 -5.05 -4.26
N PHE A 39 -5.94 -4.42 -4.06
CA PHE A 39 -4.65 -5.04 -4.34
C PHE A 39 -4.42 -6.32 -3.51
N ALA A 40 -4.81 -6.33 -2.23
CA ALA A 40 -4.70 -7.49 -1.37
C ALA A 40 -5.60 -8.65 -1.85
N LYS A 41 -6.86 -8.38 -2.24
CA LYS A 41 -7.80 -9.39 -2.76
C LYS A 41 -7.28 -10.10 -4.02
N HIS A 42 -6.55 -9.37 -4.86
CA HIS A 42 -5.99 -9.91 -6.09
C HIS A 42 -4.58 -10.50 -5.92
N SER A 43 -3.98 -10.38 -4.73
CA SER A 43 -2.65 -10.91 -4.49
C SER A 43 -2.65 -12.43 -4.27
N PRO A 44 -1.87 -13.20 -5.04
CA PRO A 44 -1.75 -14.65 -4.81
C PRO A 44 -1.11 -14.98 -3.46
N LEU A 45 -0.37 -14.03 -2.87
CA LEU A 45 0.32 -14.21 -1.59
C LEU A 45 -0.63 -14.39 -0.40
N PHE A 46 -1.85 -13.86 -0.47
CA PHE A 46 -2.85 -14.02 0.58
C PHE A 46 -3.88 -15.10 0.29
N LYS A 47 -4.13 -15.43 -0.99
CA LYS A 47 -5.08 -16.49 -1.37
C LYS A 47 -4.65 -17.89 -0.93
N GLN A 48 -3.35 -18.10 -0.71
CA GLN A 48 -2.79 -19.41 -0.37
C GLN A 48 -2.54 -19.59 1.13
N VAL A 49 -2.88 -18.60 1.97
CA VAL A 49 -2.53 -18.58 3.39
C VAL A 49 -3.76 -18.74 4.25
N ASP A 50 -3.84 -19.86 4.97
CA ASP A 50 -4.77 -20.01 6.07
C ASP A 50 -4.20 -19.28 7.30
N VAL A 51 -4.74 -18.09 7.56
CA VAL A 51 -4.30 -17.21 8.67
C VAL A 51 -4.45 -17.86 10.04
N ASN A 52 -5.28 -18.89 10.18
CA ASN A 52 -5.50 -19.60 11.44
C ASN A 52 -4.49 -20.73 11.68
N LYS A 53 -3.77 -21.18 10.64
CA LYS A 53 -2.83 -22.31 10.70
C LYS A 53 -1.37 -21.90 10.54
N ILE A 54 -1.10 -20.67 10.10
CA ILE A 54 0.24 -20.15 9.91
C ILE A 54 0.81 -19.58 11.20
N SER A 55 2.10 -19.79 11.44
CA SER A 55 2.80 -19.12 12.54
C SER A 55 2.83 -17.60 12.32
N LYS A 56 2.82 -16.82 13.40
CA LYS A 56 2.97 -15.36 13.31
C LYS A 56 4.24 -14.94 12.54
N ALA A 57 5.33 -15.67 12.73
CA ALA A 57 6.61 -15.39 12.07
C ALA A 57 6.54 -15.62 10.56
N ASP A 58 5.89 -16.70 10.11
CA ASP A 58 5.75 -16.97 8.68
C ASP A 58 4.73 -16.05 8.02
N PHE A 59 3.65 -15.70 8.73
CA PHE A 59 2.72 -14.67 8.29
C PHE A 59 3.42 -13.33 8.06
N ASP A 60 4.33 -12.94 8.97
CA ASP A 60 5.12 -11.72 8.82
C ASP A 60 6.06 -11.75 7.61
N LYS A 61 6.67 -12.90 7.29
CA LYS A 61 7.48 -13.06 6.07
C LYS A 61 6.64 -12.89 4.81
N ILE A 62 5.45 -13.50 4.76
CA ILE A 62 4.54 -13.39 3.61
C ILE A 62 4.08 -11.94 3.46
N ARG A 63 3.69 -11.33 4.57
CA ARG A 63 3.30 -9.93 4.61
C ARG A 63 4.43 -9.01 4.13
N PHE A 64 5.68 -9.29 4.49
CA PHE A 64 6.84 -8.52 4.01
C PHE A 64 7.01 -8.62 2.49
N LYS A 65 6.88 -9.84 1.94
CA LYS A 65 6.87 -10.05 0.48
C LYS A 65 5.72 -9.30 -0.19
N PHE A 66 4.54 -9.31 0.41
CA PHE A 66 3.39 -8.56 -0.10
C PHE A 66 3.65 -7.06 -0.14
N TYR A 67 4.23 -6.48 0.92
CA TYR A 67 4.55 -5.06 0.92
C TYR A 67 5.64 -4.69 -0.10
N LYS A 68 6.60 -5.57 -0.38
CA LYS A 68 7.54 -5.38 -1.50
C LYS A 68 6.82 -5.32 -2.86
N HIS A 69 5.87 -6.22 -3.10
CA HIS A 69 5.06 -6.19 -4.33
C HIS A 69 4.21 -4.93 -4.41
N LYS A 70 3.68 -4.48 -3.27
CA LYS A 70 2.91 -3.23 -3.17
C LYS A 70 3.76 -2.02 -3.53
N VAL A 71 4.98 -1.91 -3.00
CA VAL A 71 5.94 -0.85 -3.34
C VAL A 71 6.21 -0.83 -4.84
N ALA A 72 6.58 -1.97 -5.44
CA ALA A 72 6.84 -2.06 -6.88
C ALA A 72 5.63 -1.63 -7.74
N ALA A 73 4.41 -1.99 -7.33
CA ALA A 73 3.19 -1.57 -8.01
C ALA A 73 2.96 -0.05 -7.92
N VAL A 74 3.24 0.55 -6.76
CA VAL A 74 3.13 2.00 -6.55
C VAL A 74 4.21 2.75 -7.33
N GLU A 75 5.45 2.27 -7.37
CA GLU A 75 6.51 2.81 -8.22
C GLU A 75 6.12 2.82 -9.70
N ALA A 76 5.53 1.72 -10.18
CA ALA A 76 5.04 1.63 -11.56
C ALA A 76 3.93 2.64 -11.86
N LEU A 77 3.08 2.97 -10.87
CA LEU A 77 2.08 4.03 -11.01
C LEU A 77 2.69 5.43 -10.96
N LEU A 78 3.69 5.67 -10.11
CA LEU A 78 4.40 6.96 -10.03
C LEU A 78 5.16 7.29 -11.32
N LYS A 79 5.54 6.28 -12.12
CA LYS A 79 6.08 6.49 -13.48
C LYS A 79 5.03 7.06 -14.45
N LYS A 80 3.74 6.79 -14.21
CA LYS A 80 2.61 7.20 -15.08
C LYS A 80 1.87 8.43 -14.55
N HIS A 81 1.88 8.65 -13.24
CA HIS A 81 1.11 9.67 -12.55
C HIS A 81 2.01 10.52 -11.65
N ASN A 82 1.76 11.83 -11.62
CA ASN A 82 2.56 12.77 -10.82
C ASN A 82 2.30 12.59 -9.32
N VAL A 83 1.07 12.21 -8.96
CA VAL A 83 0.64 12.02 -7.58
C VAL A 83 -0.10 10.70 -7.49
N VAL A 84 0.30 9.87 -6.54
CA VAL A 84 -0.43 8.67 -6.13
C VAL A 84 -0.82 8.82 -4.67
N VAL A 85 -2.08 8.51 -4.35
CA VAL A 85 -2.59 8.47 -2.98
C VAL A 85 -2.90 7.02 -2.66
N MET A 86 -2.50 6.55 -1.48
CA MET A 86 -2.77 5.19 -1.03
C MET A 86 -3.14 5.16 0.44
N ASP A 87 -3.95 4.19 0.83
CA ASP A 87 -4.14 3.81 2.22
C ASP A 87 -3.11 2.74 2.67
N ALA A 88 -2.77 2.75 3.94
CA ALA A 88 -1.95 1.71 4.55
C ALA A 88 -2.30 1.57 6.03
N VAL A 89 -2.19 0.34 6.54
CA VAL A 89 -2.32 0.12 7.99
C VAL A 89 -1.04 0.48 8.72
N PHE A 90 0.14 0.13 8.15
CA PHE A 90 1.47 0.40 8.73
C PHE A 90 1.58 0.11 10.24
N ASP A 91 0.99 -0.99 10.70
CA ASP A 91 1.13 -1.51 12.06
C ASP A 91 2.53 -2.04 12.40
N LYS A 92 3.44 -2.17 11.42
CA LYS A 92 4.80 -2.70 11.59
C LYS A 92 5.83 -1.84 10.88
N ASP A 93 6.82 -1.39 11.65
CA ASP A 93 7.92 -0.55 11.21
C ASP A 93 8.68 -1.06 9.96
N PRO A 94 9.06 -2.35 9.89
CA PRO A 94 9.76 -2.88 8.71
C PRO A 94 8.98 -2.72 7.40
N MET A 95 7.65 -2.75 7.46
CA MET A 95 6.79 -2.61 6.27
C MET A 95 6.73 -1.17 5.80
N ARG A 96 6.65 -0.22 6.75
CA ARG A 96 6.63 1.22 6.48
C ARG A 96 7.94 1.68 5.84
N LYS A 97 9.08 1.19 6.34
CA LYS A 97 10.41 1.55 5.84
C LYS A 97 10.65 1.18 4.37
N LEU A 98 9.90 0.21 3.82
CA LEU A 98 9.98 -0.13 2.40
C LEU A 98 9.58 1.04 1.47
N PHE A 99 8.81 2.02 1.95
CA PHE A 99 8.36 3.17 1.16
C PHE A 99 9.30 4.38 1.22
N TYR A 100 10.27 4.41 2.14
CA TYR A 100 11.13 5.58 2.34
C TYR A 100 12.24 5.70 1.30
N ASN A 101 12.54 4.61 0.59
CA ASN A 101 13.62 4.54 -0.39
C ASN A 101 13.09 4.50 -1.83
N MET A 102 11.83 4.89 -2.04
CA MET A 102 11.17 4.95 -3.35
C MET A 102 11.59 6.18 -4.17
#